data_AF-D0LIN7-F1
#
_entry.id   AF-D0LIN7-F1
#
_cell.length_a   1.000
_cell.length_b   1.000
_cell.length_c   1.000
_cell.angle_alpha   90.00
_cell.angle_beta   90.00
_cell.angle_gamma   90.00
#
_symmetry.space_group_name_H-M   'P 1'
#
loop_
_entity.id
_entity.type
_entity.pdbx_description
1 polymer ?
#
loop_
_entity_poly.entity_id
_entity_poly.type
_entity_poly.pdbx_seq_one_letter_code
_entity_poly.pdbx_strand_id
1 'polypeptide(L)'
;MPYPVSLRACACLIVLLGACEFSPAPLDPVAPEVDASEPGPVDAAAGDAATAADASTQPTDAGAIDAPIDAAPIDAQPPRQNFALEFSGDDAVTIPNPVTGDFTIEAWIRTQTEGETSDPQYYAGRGVVQGDVLNQTVADFGVSIIGRRLAVGTGNPDKTVLSNADVTTNQWVHVAATRDRSEGELCVYVNGEGPDCTDGGTEDALQATTLYIGGTASSLDTKYFIGRIDEVRIWDRLRNGNDIRGSMNRTLSGNEPGLVGYWPFDDTSAGTTVPDISNSGNDGQLGGGGLPGQPVYVISDAPIGQ
;
A
#
# COMPACT_ATOMS: atom_id res chain seq x y z
N MET A 1 26.60 -55.59 -19.81
CA MET A 1 25.18 -55.34 -20.12
C MET A 1 25.09 -54.00 -20.83
N PRO A 2 24.84 -53.94 -22.15
CA PRO A 2 24.61 -52.68 -22.85
C PRO A 2 23.11 -52.39 -22.99
N TYR A 3 22.77 -51.11 -22.85
CA TYR A 3 21.44 -50.53 -23.06
C TYR A 3 21.03 -50.57 -24.55
N PRO A 4 19.74 -50.78 -24.89
CA PRO A 4 19.24 -50.42 -26.21
C PRO A 4 18.61 -49.02 -26.21
N VAL A 5 19.05 -48.23 -27.18
CA VAL A 5 18.48 -46.95 -27.63
C VAL A 5 17.18 -47.23 -28.38
N SER A 6 16.10 -46.53 -28.05
CA SER A 6 14.84 -46.55 -28.80
C SER A 6 14.62 -45.19 -29.48
N LEU A 7 14.90 -45.13 -30.78
CA LEU A 7 14.48 -44.04 -31.65
C LEU A 7 13.00 -44.25 -32.01
N ARG A 8 12.12 -43.32 -31.62
CA ARG A 8 10.78 -43.22 -32.20
C ARG A 8 10.74 -42.07 -33.19
N ALA A 9 10.48 -42.44 -34.45
CA ALA A 9 10.24 -41.55 -35.56
C ALA A 9 8.96 -40.73 -35.32
N CYS A 10 9.07 -39.41 -35.51
CA CYS A 10 7.94 -38.49 -35.53
C CYS A 10 7.40 -38.44 -36.97
N ALA A 11 6.25 -39.04 -37.21
CA ALA A 11 5.55 -38.97 -38.49
C ALA A 11 4.77 -37.66 -38.57
N CYS A 12 5.16 -36.82 -39.51
CA CYS A 12 4.46 -35.62 -39.95
C CYS A 12 3.20 -36.06 -40.71
N LEU A 13 2.01 -35.58 -40.31
CA LEU A 13 0.79 -35.70 -41.10
C LEU A 13 0.19 -34.31 -41.32
N ILE A 14 0.36 -33.84 -42.54
CA ILE A 14 -0.30 -32.68 -43.15
C ILE A 14 -1.69 -33.11 -43.61
N VAL A 15 -2.75 -32.42 -43.18
CA VAL A 15 -4.04 -32.38 -43.89
C VAL A 15 -4.58 -30.95 -43.92
N LEU A 16 -5.07 -30.61 -45.11
CA LEU A 16 -5.46 -29.32 -45.68
C LEU A 16 -6.80 -28.75 -45.16
N LEU A 17 -6.88 -27.41 -45.24
CA LEU A 17 -7.97 -26.53 -45.72
C LEU A 17 -9.40 -26.71 -45.17
N GLY A 18 -9.90 -25.65 -44.53
CA GLY A 18 -11.33 -25.35 -44.37
C GLY A 18 -11.52 -23.85 -44.13
N ALA A 19 -12.29 -23.20 -44.99
CA ALA A 19 -12.40 -21.76 -45.16
C ALA A 19 -13.36 -21.07 -44.17
N CYS A 20 -13.29 -19.74 -44.20
CA CYS A 20 -14.09 -18.75 -43.49
C CYS A 20 -15.60 -18.92 -43.65
N GLU A 21 -16.37 -18.68 -42.57
CA GLU A 21 -17.71 -18.10 -42.68
C GLU A 21 -17.94 -17.04 -41.59
N PHE A 22 -18.28 -15.84 -42.07
CA PHE A 22 -18.75 -14.67 -41.35
C PHE A 22 -20.26 -14.86 -41.10
N SER A 23 -20.77 -14.53 -39.91
CA SER A 23 -22.21 -14.35 -39.70
C SER A 23 -22.49 -13.05 -38.92
N PRO A 24 -23.42 -12.19 -39.38
CA PRO A 24 -23.61 -10.85 -38.87
C PRO A 24 -24.54 -10.78 -37.65
N ALA A 25 -24.30 -9.78 -36.81
CA ALA A 25 -25.19 -9.36 -35.73
C ALA A 25 -26.51 -8.78 -36.28
N PRO A 26 -27.66 -8.98 -35.62
CA PRO A 26 -28.88 -8.23 -35.89
C PRO A 26 -28.91 -6.88 -35.14
N LEU A 27 -29.40 -5.86 -35.83
CA LEU A 27 -29.68 -4.49 -35.34
C LEU A 27 -31.01 -4.43 -34.56
N ASP A 28 -31.03 -3.49 -33.59
CA ASP A 28 -32.02 -2.96 -32.63
C ASP A 28 -33.55 -3.13 -32.83
N PRO A 29 -34.35 -2.89 -31.76
CA PRO A 29 -35.01 -1.58 -31.69
C PRO A 29 -35.09 -0.92 -30.30
N VAL A 30 -34.76 0.38 -30.29
CA VAL A 30 -35.47 1.55 -29.71
C VAL A 30 -36.18 1.42 -28.34
N ALA A 31 -35.74 2.28 -27.41
CA ALA A 31 -36.30 2.54 -26.08
C ALA A 31 -37.71 3.19 -26.10
N PRO A 32 -38.43 3.17 -24.96
CA PRO A 32 -39.35 4.24 -24.60
C PRO A 32 -38.71 5.18 -23.55
N GLU A 33 -38.83 6.47 -23.83
CA GLU A 33 -38.57 7.60 -22.93
C GLU A 33 -39.27 7.42 -21.58
N VAL A 34 -38.57 7.70 -20.47
CA VAL A 34 -39.21 8.06 -19.21
C VAL A 34 -39.06 9.57 -18.99
N ASP A 35 -40.24 10.16 -18.95
CA ASP A 35 -40.63 11.54 -18.75
C ASP A 35 -39.92 12.20 -17.54
N ALA A 36 -39.26 13.33 -17.83
CA ALA A 36 -38.78 14.28 -16.84
C ALA A 36 -39.90 15.28 -16.54
N SER A 37 -40.58 15.11 -15.40
CA SER A 37 -41.45 16.15 -14.85
C SER A 37 -40.68 16.98 -13.82
N GLU A 38 -40.61 18.28 -14.12
CA GLU A 38 -39.99 19.37 -13.38
C GLU A 38 -40.58 19.65 -11.97
N PRO A 39 -39.86 20.42 -11.12
CA PRO A 39 -40.18 20.59 -9.70
C PRO A 39 -41.23 21.68 -9.42
N GLY A 40 -42.03 21.46 -8.37
CA GLY A 40 -42.97 22.44 -7.78
C GLY A 40 -42.40 23.12 -6.52
N PRO A 41 -43.05 24.20 -6.02
CA PRO A 41 -42.39 25.47 -5.77
C PRO A 41 -41.91 25.73 -4.34
N VAL A 42 -40.98 26.70 -4.28
CA VAL A 42 -40.51 27.42 -3.11
C VAL A 42 -41.63 28.27 -2.49
N ASP A 43 -41.75 28.21 -1.16
CA ASP A 43 -42.43 29.25 -0.38
C ASP A 43 -41.49 29.75 0.73
N ALA A 44 -41.21 31.04 0.67
CA ALA A 44 -40.52 31.83 1.68
C ALA A 44 -41.42 32.99 2.10
N ALA A 45 -41.70 33.09 3.41
CA ALA A 45 -42.09 34.32 4.12
C ALA A 45 -41.89 34.01 5.63
N ALA A 46 -40.96 34.61 6.37
CA ALA A 46 -40.74 36.02 6.75
C ALA A 46 -41.75 36.56 7.78
N GLY A 47 -41.22 36.99 8.94
CA GLY A 47 -41.81 37.93 9.92
C GLY A 47 -42.34 37.27 11.21
N ASP A 48 -42.13 37.78 12.42
CA ASP A 48 -41.37 38.94 12.90
C ASP A 48 -41.29 38.90 14.46
N ALA A 49 -40.26 39.57 14.98
CA ALA A 49 -40.00 40.17 16.30
C ALA A 49 -40.76 39.81 17.61
N ALA A 50 -39.95 39.38 18.60
CA ALA A 50 -39.62 40.00 19.89
C ALA A 50 -40.68 40.58 20.87
N THR A 51 -40.53 40.22 22.16
CA THR A 51 -40.54 41.17 23.30
C THR A 51 -39.73 40.64 24.50
N ALA A 52 -38.89 41.53 25.07
CA ALA A 52 -38.10 41.44 26.31
C ALA A 52 -38.99 41.44 27.58
N ALA A 53 -38.58 41.33 28.85
CA ALA A 53 -37.31 41.45 29.58
C ALA A 53 -37.53 40.84 31.00
N ASP A 54 -36.46 40.45 31.72
CA ASP A 54 -36.36 40.71 33.17
C ASP A 54 -34.90 40.67 33.62
N ALA A 55 -34.57 41.56 34.56
CA ALA A 55 -33.23 41.95 34.98
C ALA A 55 -32.88 41.45 36.39
N SER A 56 -31.65 41.77 36.80
CA SER A 56 -31.08 41.71 38.17
C SER A 56 -30.32 40.40 38.50
N THR A 57 -29.10 40.37 39.05
CA THR A 57 -28.17 41.37 39.60
C THR A 57 -26.74 40.82 39.53
N GLN A 58 -25.76 41.64 39.17
CA GLN A 58 -24.33 41.37 39.41
C GLN A 58 -23.91 42.06 40.72
N PRO A 59 -22.98 41.51 41.52
CA PRO A 59 -22.05 42.31 42.30
C PRO A 59 -20.71 42.46 41.57
N THR A 60 -20.24 43.70 41.59
CA THR A 60 -18.99 44.22 41.07
C THR A 60 -17.76 43.61 41.76
N ASP A 61 -16.75 43.23 40.99
CA ASP A 61 -15.38 43.53 41.38
C ASP A 61 -14.61 44.06 40.17
N ALA A 62 -14.10 45.27 40.33
CA ALA A 62 -13.38 46.02 39.32
C ALA A 62 -11.90 45.89 39.62
N GLY A 63 -11.15 45.26 38.71
CA GLY A 63 -9.71 45.12 38.86
C GLY A 63 -9.03 44.60 37.62
N ALA A 64 -8.73 45.51 36.69
CA ALA A 64 -7.67 45.45 35.67
C ALA A 64 -7.67 44.26 34.69
N ILE A 65 -7.93 44.54 33.40
CA ILE A 65 -7.01 44.31 32.29
C ILE A 65 -7.58 44.96 31.01
N ASP A 66 -7.44 46.27 30.92
CA ASP A 66 -7.49 46.95 29.61
C ASP A 66 -6.06 46.96 29.07
N ALA A 67 -5.70 45.87 28.39
CA ALA A 67 -4.54 45.81 27.52
C ALA A 67 -5.04 45.25 26.17
N PRO A 68 -4.66 45.85 25.03
CA PRO A 68 -4.98 45.25 23.75
C PRO A 68 -4.31 43.89 23.72
N ILE A 69 -5.13 42.84 23.62
CA ILE A 69 -4.68 41.51 23.23
C ILE A 69 -4.10 41.65 21.83
N ASP A 70 -2.79 41.86 21.78
CA ASP A 70 -2.00 41.64 20.57
C ASP A 70 -2.28 40.20 20.15
N ALA A 71 -2.99 40.05 19.04
CA ALA A 71 -3.35 38.76 18.49
C ALA A 71 -2.07 38.11 17.98
N ALA A 72 -1.34 37.45 18.89
CA ALA A 72 -0.33 36.49 18.53
C ALA A 72 -0.96 35.49 17.52
N PRO A 73 -0.29 35.15 16.41
CA PRO A 73 -0.84 34.22 15.45
C PRO A 73 -1.24 32.94 16.15
N ILE A 74 -2.50 32.55 15.94
CA ILE A 74 -3.05 31.24 16.28
C ILE A 74 -2.13 30.15 15.71
N ASP A 75 -1.34 29.56 16.60
CA ASP A 75 -0.83 28.19 16.57
C ASP A 75 -0.36 27.70 15.18
N ALA A 76 0.75 28.25 14.70
CA ALA A 76 1.62 27.42 13.87
C ALA A 76 2.26 26.41 14.82
N GLN A 77 1.61 25.25 14.99
CA GLN A 77 2.26 24.06 15.50
C GLN A 77 3.64 23.98 14.83
N PRO A 78 4.75 23.81 15.57
CA PRO A 78 6.04 23.57 14.92
C PRO A 78 5.83 22.42 13.93
N PRO A 79 6.39 22.50 12.70
CA PRO A 79 6.15 21.48 11.69
C PRO A 79 6.41 20.14 12.34
N ARG A 80 5.40 19.26 12.33
CA ARG A 80 5.53 17.92 12.88
C ARG A 80 6.80 17.34 12.25
N GLN A 81 7.77 16.95 13.08
CA GLN A 81 8.98 16.33 12.53
C GLN A 81 8.55 15.01 11.93
N ASN A 82 8.75 14.87 10.62
CA ASN A 82 8.49 13.62 9.91
C ASN A 82 9.58 12.62 10.32
N PHE A 83 9.18 11.40 10.66
CA PHE A 83 10.09 10.33 11.04
C PHE A 83 9.98 9.17 10.06
N ALA A 84 11.06 8.41 9.93
CA ALA A 84 11.09 7.15 9.22
C ALA A 84 11.72 6.09 10.13
N LEU A 85 11.58 4.82 9.75
CA LEU A 85 12.28 3.73 10.42
C LEU A 85 13.56 3.38 9.64
N GLU A 86 14.69 3.34 10.34
CA GLU A 86 15.97 2.86 9.83
C GLU A 86 16.20 1.41 10.26
N PHE A 87 16.46 0.54 9.28
CA PHE A 87 16.64 -0.90 9.41
C PHE A 87 18.11 -1.27 9.19
N SER A 88 18.67 -2.07 10.10
CA SER A 88 20.07 -2.51 10.16
C SER A 88 20.42 -3.73 9.30
N GLY A 89 19.41 -4.48 8.82
CA GLY A 89 19.60 -5.79 8.19
C GLY A 89 19.36 -6.99 9.11
N ASP A 90 18.82 -6.77 10.30
CA ASP A 90 18.24 -7.80 11.17
C ASP A 90 16.98 -7.31 11.92
N ASP A 91 16.44 -6.17 11.49
CA ASP A 91 15.29 -5.47 12.06
C ASP A 91 13.99 -5.77 11.32
N ALA A 92 12.85 -5.74 12.02
CA ALA A 92 11.54 -5.76 11.37
C ALA A 92 10.47 -5.04 12.21
N VAL A 93 9.38 -4.65 11.55
CA VAL A 93 8.10 -4.35 12.20
C VAL A 93 7.12 -5.46 11.84
N THR A 94 6.43 -6.03 12.84
CA THR A 94 5.34 -6.99 12.58
C THR A 94 4.00 -6.28 12.64
N ILE A 95 3.14 -6.50 11.65
CA ILE A 95 1.76 -5.99 11.60
C ILE A 95 0.78 -7.16 11.37
N PRO A 96 -0.47 -7.09 11.88
CA PRO A 96 -1.54 -7.97 11.44
C PRO A 96 -1.70 -7.86 9.92
N ASN A 97 -1.98 -8.97 9.22
CA ASN A 97 -2.26 -8.90 7.79
C ASN A 97 -3.71 -8.44 7.51
N PRO A 98 -3.94 -7.27 6.90
CA PRO A 98 -5.29 -6.79 6.60
C PRO A 98 -5.84 -7.28 5.25
N VAL A 99 -5.03 -7.93 4.40
CA VAL A 99 -5.40 -8.28 3.03
C VAL A 99 -5.13 -9.75 2.68
N THR A 100 -6.11 -10.41 2.07
CA THR A 100 -5.96 -11.81 1.58
C THR A 100 -6.37 -11.98 0.11
N GLY A 101 -6.94 -10.94 -0.51
CA GLY A 101 -7.42 -10.92 -1.89
C GLY A 101 -6.64 -9.92 -2.73
N ASP A 102 -7.36 -8.93 -3.24
CA ASP A 102 -6.79 -7.80 -3.96
C ASP A 102 -6.08 -6.87 -2.99
N PHE A 103 -5.00 -6.25 -3.46
CA PHE A 103 -4.30 -5.27 -2.65
C PHE A 103 -3.54 -4.23 -3.48
N THR A 104 -3.24 -3.11 -2.82
CA THR A 104 -2.10 -2.25 -3.14
C THR A 104 -1.24 -2.10 -1.89
N ILE A 105 0.06 -2.37 -1.97
CA ILE A 105 1.03 -2.06 -0.92
C ILE A 105 1.93 -0.95 -1.44
N GLU A 106 2.10 0.13 -0.67
CA GLU A 106 2.98 1.25 -1.03
C GLU A 106 3.85 1.69 0.14
N ALA A 107 5.03 2.23 -0.16
CA ALA A 107 5.97 2.77 0.82
C ALA A 107 6.95 3.72 0.15
N TRP A 108 7.52 4.64 0.93
CA TRP A 108 8.78 5.28 0.59
C TRP A 108 9.94 4.43 1.11
N ILE A 109 10.92 4.17 0.26
CA ILE A 109 12.15 3.48 0.65
C ILE A 109 13.38 4.28 0.27
N ARG A 110 14.43 4.17 1.08
CA ARG A 110 15.76 4.70 0.78
C ARG A 110 16.81 3.67 1.13
N THR A 111 17.44 3.09 0.13
CA THR A 111 18.50 2.10 0.30
C THR A 111 19.51 2.15 -0.84
N GLN A 112 20.74 1.72 -0.56
CA GLN A 112 21.76 1.43 -1.55
C GLN A 112 22.11 -0.07 -1.59
N THR A 113 21.50 -0.86 -0.70
CA THR A 113 21.79 -2.28 -0.52
C THR A 113 21.00 -3.07 -1.54
N GLU A 114 21.71 -3.84 -2.36
CA GLU A 114 21.10 -4.72 -3.35
C GLU A 114 20.56 -6.00 -2.70
N GLY A 115 19.50 -6.55 -3.31
CA GLY A 115 18.98 -7.87 -3.02
C GLY A 115 19.82 -9.00 -3.61
N GLU A 116 19.42 -10.24 -3.34
CA GLU A 116 19.99 -11.43 -3.99
C GLU A 116 19.83 -11.35 -5.53
N THR A 117 20.75 -11.98 -6.26
CA THR A 117 20.76 -11.95 -7.74
C THR A 117 20.76 -13.34 -8.38
N SER A 118 21.07 -14.38 -7.61
CA SER A 118 21.12 -15.77 -8.10
C SER A 118 19.74 -16.42 -8.26
N ASP A 119 18.76 -15.99 -7.46
CA ASP A 119 17.36 -16.39 -7.57
C ASP A 119 16.49 -15.14 -7.79
N PRO A 120 15.85 -14.99 -8.97
CA PRO A 120 15.05 -13.81 -9.28
C PRO A 120 13.65 -13.83 -8.64
N GLN A 121 13.35 -14.80 -7.76
CA GLN A 121 12.05 -14.91 -7.10
C GLN A 121 11.94 -13.95 -5.91
N TYR A 122 10.76 -13.36 -5.73
CA TYR A 122 10.53 -12.34 -4.70
C TYR A 122 10.90 -12.82 -3.28
N TYR A 123 10.67 -14.10 -2.97
CA TYR A 123 10.95 -14.72 -1.67
C TYR A 123 12.46 -14.85 -1.39
N ALA A 124 13.32 -14.68 -2.40
CA ALA A 124 14.78 -14.66 -2.24
C ALA A 124 15.31 -13.24 -1.96
N GLY A 125 14.49 -12.21 -2.17
CA GLY A 125 14.88 -10.80 -2.08
C GLY A 125 14.85 -10.26 -0.67
N ARG A 126 15.38 -9.04 -0.51
CA ARG A 126 15.31 -8.31 0.76
C ARG A 126 13.90 -7.77 0.99
N GLY A 127 13.23 -8.20 2.05
CA GLY A 127 11.82 -7.90 2.30
C GLY A 127 11.56 -6.41 2.57
N VAL A 128 10.67 -5.79 1.80
CA VAL A 128 10.13 -4.45 2.09
C VAL A 128 8.85 -4.60 2.92
N VAL A 129 7.89 -5.41 2.44
CA VAL A 129 6.73 -5.88 3.19
C VAL A 129 6.47 -7.33 2.78
N GLN A 130 6.70 -8.29 3.67
CA GLN A 130 6.51 -9.72 3.37
C GLN A 130 5.42 -10.35 4.22
N GLY A 131 4.61 -11.21 3.61
CA GLY A 131 3.71 -12.14 4.28
C GLY A 131 4.19 -13.57 4.03
N ASP A 132 5.19 -14.00 4.79
CA ASP A 132 5.72 -15.37 4.74
C ASP A 132 4.86 -16.32 5.60
N VAL A 133 4.72 -17.56 5.14
CA VAL A 133 4.05 -18.62 5.90
C VAL A 133 5.02 -19.78 6.12
N LEU A 134 5.66 -19.75 7.29
CA LEU A 134 6.71 -20.68 7.65
C LEU A 134 6.31 -22.16 7.51
N ASN A 135 7.23 -22.94 6.92
CA ASN A 135 7.19 -24.40 6.84
C ASN A 135 5.97 -24.98 6.10
N GLN A 136 5.32 -24.19 5.24
CA GLN A 136 4.17 -24.63 4.46
C GLN A 136 4.32 -24.21 2.99
N THR A 137 3.87 -25.04 2.07
CA THR A 137 3.72 -24.66 0.64
C THR A 137 2.35 -24.03 0.47
N VAL A 138 2.20 -22.78 0.90
CA VAL A 138 0.93 -22.03 0.87
C VAL A 138 1.14 -20.69 0.20
N ALA A 139 0.03 -19.99 -0.11
CA ALA A 139 0.03 -18.71 -0.81
C ALA A 139 0.56 -17.58 0.09
N ASP A 140 1.87 -17.55 0.24
CA ASP A 140 2.63 -16.39 0.72
C ASP A 140 2.63 -15.27 -0.33
N PHE A 141 3.09 -14.09 0.06
CA PHE A 141 3.23 -12.97 -0.85
C PHE A 141 4.18 -11.93 -0.27
N GLY A 142 4.57 -10.97 -1.10
CA GLY A 142 5.23 -9.80 -0.57
C GLY A 142 5.93 -8.96 -1.60
N VAL A 143 6.45 -7.85 -1.11
CA VAL A 143 7.28 -6.90 -1.84
C VAL A 143 8.71 -7.02 -1.32
N SER A 144 9.67 -7.16 -2.22
CA SER A 144 11.09 -7.29 -1.89
C SER A 144 11.98 -6.57 -2.89
N ILE A 145 13.28 -6.56 -2.63
CA ILE A 145 14.30 -6.10 -3.57
C ILE A 145 15.09 -7.31 -4.07
N ILE A 146 15.21 -7.43 -5.40
CA ILE A 146 16.03 -8.43 -6.12
C ILE A 146 17.07 -7.67 -6.94
N GLY A 147 18.35 -7.90 -6.67
CA GLY A 147 19.43 -7.03 -7.17
C GLY A 147 19.12 -5.56 -6.89
N ARG A 148 18.89 -4.78 -7.95
CA ARG A 148 18.59 -3.33 -7.86
C ARG A 148 17.11 -2.98 -7.97
N ARG A 149 16.25 -3.98 -8.19
CA ARG A 149 14.87 -3.79 -8.64
C ARG A 149 13.87 -4.12 -7.54
N LEU A 150 12.74 -3.44 -7.58
CA LEU A 150 11.58 -3.83 -6.79
C LEU A 150 11.01 -5.14 -7.36
N ALA A 151 10.59 -6.03 -6.49
CA ALA A 151 9.89 -7.24 -6.86
C ALA A 151 8.60 -7.35 -6.03
N VAL A 152 7.55 -7.88 -6.64
CA VAL A 152 6.39 -8.40 -5.91
C VAL A 152 6.13 -9.81 -6.38
N GLY A 153 5.67 -10.66 -5.47
CA GLY A 153 5.27 -12.00 -5.82
C GLY A 153 4.21 -12.58 -4.90
N THR A 154 3.71 -13.73 -5.34
CA THR A 154 2.75 -14.59 -4.65
C THR A 154 3.21 -16.04 -4.76
N GLY A 155 2.99 -16.85 -3.75
CA GLY A 155 3.26 -18.29 -3.78
C GLY A 155 2.08 -19.15 -4.20
N ASN A 156 2.40 -20.40 -4.52
CA ASN A 156 1.44 -21.47 -4.86
C ASN A 156 0.44 -21.12 -6.01
N PRO A 157 0.91 -20.98 -7.27
CA PRO A 157 2.30 -21.14 -7.71
C PRO A 157 3.12 -19.87 -7.52
N ASP A 158 4.45 -20.01 -7.49
CA ASP A 158 5.35 -18.87 -7.38
C ASP A 158 5.26 -17.99 -8.63
N LYS A 159 4.83 -16.76 -8.43
CA LYS A 159 4.80 -15.70 -9.44
C LYS A 159 5.62 -14.53 -8.91
N THR A 160 6.44 -13.95 -9.78
CA THR A 160 7.24 -12.78 -9.46
C THR A 160 7.25 -11.83 -10.65
N VAL A 161 7.08 -10.54 -10.41
CA VAL A 161 7.38 -9.46 -11.35
C VAL A 161 8.41 -8.53 -10.74
N LEU A 162 9.34 -8.05 -11.57
CA LEU A 162 10.36 -7.08 -11.17
C LEU A 162 10.12 -5.77 -11.92
N SER A 163 10.42 -4.66 -11.26
CA SER A 163 10.45 -3.35 -11.92
C SER A 163 11.59 -3.29 -12.95
N ASN A 164 11.38 -2.52 -14.01
CA ASN A 164 12.45 -2.15 -14.94
C ASN A 164 13.39 -1.11 -14.32
N ALA A 165 12.85 -0.22 -13.48
CA ALA A 165 13.59 0.82 -12.78
C ALA A 165 14.33 0.28 -11.55
N ASP A 166 15.47 0.91 -11.24
CA ASP A 166 16.24 0.66 -10.03
C ASP A 166 15.64 1.39 -8.82
N VAL A 167 15.67 0.74 -7.66
CA VAL A 167 15.23 1.31 -6.37
C VAL A 167 16.37 1.47 -5.36
N THR A 168 17.53 0.85 -5.59
CA THR A 168 18.71 0.91 -4.72
C THR A 168 19.62 2.10 -5.03
N THR A 169 19.04 3.30 -5.09
CA THR A 169 19.70 4.54 -5.56
C THR A 169 20.30 5.39 -4.44
N ASN A 170 20.10 5.00 -3.18
CA ASN A 170 20.37 5.81 -1.98
C ASN A 170 19.56 7.13 -1.90
N GLN A 171 18.55 7.28 -2.74
CA GLN A 171 17.56 8.35 -2.68
C GLN A 171 16.22 7.77 -2.22
N TRP A 172 15.32 8.64 -1.76
CA TRP A 172 13.94 8.25 -1.54
C TRP A 172 13.28 7.88 -2.87
N VAL A 173 12.73 6.67 -2.90
CA VAL A 173 11.98 6.13 -4.02
C VAL A 173 10.65 5.65 -3.49
N HIS A 174 9.55 6.11 -4.09
CA HIS A 174 8.24 5.56 -3.78
C HIS A 174 8.08 4.24 -4.53
N VAL A 175 7.67 3.19 -3.82
CA VAL A 175 7.42 1.87 -4.38
C VAL A 175 5.97 1.50 -4.15
N ALA A 176 5.34 0.88 -5.14
CA ALA A 176 4.02 0.29 -4.96
C ALA A 176 3.91 -1.03 -5.70
N ALA A 177 3.09 -1.94 -5.17
CA ALA A 177 2.77 -3.20 -5.80
C ALA A 177 1.27 -3.48 -5.70
N THR A 178 0.69 -4.00 -6.79
CA THR A 178 -0.74 -4.27 -6.88
C THR A 178 -1.01 -5.70 -7.28
N ARG A 179 -2.06 -6.30 -6.71
CA ARG A 179 -2.59 -7.60 -7.13
C ARG A 179 -4.07 -7.46 -7.44
N ASP A 180 -4.44 -7.80 -8.67
CA ASP A 180 -5.82 -8.04 -9.11
C ASP A 180 -6.03 -9.55 -9.22
N ARG A 181 -6.74 -10.13 -8.26
CA ARG A 181 -7.05 -11.56 -8.27
C ARG A 181 -8.04 -11.92 -9.38
N SER A 182 -8.93 -11.00 -9.75
CA SER A 182 -10.01 -11.26 -10.70
C SER A 182 -9.49 -11.34 -12.13
N GLU A 183 -8.55 -10.47 -12.48
CA GLU A 183 -7.90 -10.43 -13.80
C GLU A 183 -6.56 -11.18 -13.82
N GLY A 184 -6.04 -11.56 -12.64
CA GLY A 184 -4.76 -12.25 -12.49
C GLY A 184 -3.55 -11.33 -12.69
N GLU A 185 -3.74 -10.02 -12.55
CA GLU A 185 -2.67 -9.05 -12.78
C GLU A 185 -1.86 -8.80 -11.51
N LEU A 186 -0.53 -8.90 -11.62
CA LEU A 186 0.40 -8.54 -10.56
C LEU A 186 1.40 -7.52 -11.11
N CYS A 187 1.47 -6.35 -10.49
CA CYS A 187 2.25 -5.22 -11.01
C CYS A 187 3.08 -4.52 -9.95
N VAL A 188 4.09 -3.79 -10.42
CA VAL A 188 4.90 -2.86 -9.62
C VAL A 188 4.97 -1.48 -10.26
N TYR A 189 5.14 -0.47 -9.40
CA TYR A 189 5.34 0.93 -9.75
C TYR A 189 6.53 1.50 -8.98
N VAL A 190 7.30 2.38 -9.64
CA VAL A 190 8.44 3.09 -9.04
C VAL A 190 8.29 4.58 -9.29
N ASN A 191 8.27 5.38 -8.22
CA ASN A 191 7.93 6.81 -8.23
C ASN A 191 6.60 7.13 -8.94
N GLY A 192 5.65 6.19 -8.84
CA GLY A 192 4.35 6.27 -9.50
C GLY A 192 4.39 6.02 -11.02
N GLU A 193 5.56 5.72 -11.58
CA GLU A 193 5.73 5.30 -12.98
C GLU A 193 5.61 3.77 -13.12
N GLY A 194 5.17 3.32 -14.29
CA GLY A 194 4.78 1.94 -14.59
C GLY A 194 3.33 1.84 -15.08
N PRO A 195 2.65 0.69 -14.90
CA PRO A 195 3.16 -0.49 -14.21
C PRO A 195 4.05 -1.40 -15.07
N ASP A 196 4.95 -2.13 -14.41
CA ASP A 196 5.52 -3.37 -14.96
C ASP A 196 4.71 -4.55 -14.38
N CYS A 197 4.10 -5.38 -15.25
CA CYS A 197 3.14 -6.41 -14.84
C CYS A 197 3.48 -7.82 -15.33
N THR A 198 2.91 -8.81 -14.67
CA THR A 198 2.89 -10.21 -15.10
C THR A 198 1.53 -10.85 -14.77
N ASP A 199 1.31 -12.07 -15.27
CA ASP A 199 0.23 -12.94 -14.79
C ASP A 199 0.59 -13.48 -13.39
N GLY A 200 -0.02 -12.89 -12.36
CA GLY A 200 0.01 -13.32 -10.97
C GLY A 200 -0.95 -14.47 -10.65
N GLY A 201 -1.82 -14.84 -11.59
CA GLY A 201 -2.81 -15.90 -11.41
C GLY A 201 -4.03 -15.48 -10.59
N THR A 202 -5.08 -16.29 -10.69
CA THR A 202 -6.39 -16.05 -10.06
C THR A 202 -6.65 -16.97 -8.86
N GLU A 203 -5.59 -17.57 -8.30
CA GLU A 203 -5.67 -18.59 -7.26
C GLU A 203 -6.32 -18.08 -5.97
N ASP A 204 -6.57 -19.02 -5.04
CA ASP A 204 -7.21 -18.76 -3.75
C ASP A 204 -6.52 -17.70 -2.87
N ALA A 205 -7.19 -17.31 -1.78
CA ALA A 205 -6.76 -16.22 -0.92
C ALA A 205 -5.35 -16.45 -0.34
N LEU A 206 -4.60 -15.37 -0.21
CA LEU A 206 -3.29 -15.31 0.44
C LEU A 206 -3.46 -15.70 1.91
N GLN A 207 -2.50 -16.44 2.46
CA GLN A 207 -2.67 -17.14 3.74
C GLN A 207 -1.81 -16.60 4.89
N ALA A 208 -0.95 -15.61 4.64
CA ALA A 208 -0.18 -14.97 5.70
C ALA A 208 -1.11 -14.31 6.71
N THR A 209 -0.86 -14.53 8.00
CA THR A 209 -1.61 -13.86 9.09
C THR A 209 -0.90 -12.62 9.61
N THR A 210 0.41 -12.53 9.33
CA THR A 210 1.31 -11.47 9.80
C THR A 210 2.10 -10.98 8.60
N LEU A 211 2.28 -9.66 8.50
CA LEU A 211 3.23 -9.08 7.57
C LEU A 211 4.43 -8.50 8.32
N TYR A 212 5.58 -8.50 7.65
CA TYR A 212 6.87 -8.06 8.15
C TYR A 212 7.35 -6.90 7.29
N ILE A 213 7.37 -5.70 7.85
CA ILE A 213 7.97 -4.53 7.20
C ILE A 213 9.47 -4.58 7.46
N GLY A 214 10.27 -4.49 6.39
CA GLY A 214 11.73 -4.51 6.42
C GLY A 214 12.36 -5.88 6.74
N GLY A 215 11.57 -6.96 6.83
CA GLY A 215 12.06 -8.27 7.23
C GLY A 215 11.22 -9.42 6.70
N THR A 216 11.42 -10.59 7.31
CA THR A 216 10.71 -11.84 7.00
C THR A 216 10.38 -12.60 8.28
N ALA A 217 9.61 -13.69 8.19
CA ALA A 217 9.16 -14.46 9.35
C ALA A 217 10.29 -15.25 10.05
N SER A 218 11.42 -15.48 9.38
CA SER A 218 12.54 -16.25 9.90
C SER A 218 13.72 -15.36 10.30
N SER A 219 14.09 -15.39 11.58
CA SER A 219 15.30 -14.74 12.14
C SER A 219 16.62 -15.34 11.67
N LEU A 220 16.57 -16.48 10.97
CA LEU A 220 17.75 -17.11 10.36
C LEU A 220 17.94 -16.68 8.91
N ASP A 221 17.01 -15.92 8.35
CA ASP A 221 17.12 -15.43 6.99
C ASP A 221 18.08 -14.21 6.92
N THR A 222 18.75 -14.03 5.78
CA THR A 222 19.64 -12.90 5.51
C THR A 222 18.96 -11.81 4.65
N LYS A 223 17.66 -12.00 4.41
CA LYS A 223 16.78 -11.23 3.52
C LYS A 223 16.13 -10.01 4.19
N TYR A 224 16.73 -9.49 5.24
CA TYR A 224 16.25 -8.27 5.88
C TYR A 224 16.64 -7.02 5.06
N PHE A 225 15.78 -6.02 5.14
CA PHE A 225 16.01 -4.71 4.55
C PHE A 225 17.13 -3.98 5.29
N ILE A 226 17.92 -3.21 4.54
CA ILE A 226 18.94 -2.32 5.09
C ILE A 226 18.68 -0.95 4.46
N GLY A 227 18.35 0.05 5.26
CA GLY A 227 18.01 1.38 4.78
C GLY A 227 16.86 1.99 5.56
N ARG A 228 16.12 2.90 4.95
CA ARG A 228 14.97 3.57 5.57
C ARG A 228 13.67 3.24 4.85
N ILE A 229 12.60 3.07 5.63
CA ILE A 229 11.24 2.92 5.13
C ILE A 229 10.37 3.98 5.82
N ASP A 230 9.49 4.59 5.05
CA ASP A 230 8.54 5.60 5.50
C ASP A 230 7.18 5.38 4.82
N GLU A 231 6.10 5.89 5.42
CA GLU A 231 4.77 5.98 4.80
C GLU A 231 4.23 4.64 4.25
N VAL A 232 4.34 3.56 5.04
CA VAL A 232 3.83 2.26 4.62
C VAL A 232 2.31 2.29 4.62
N ARG A 233 1.68 1.95 3.48
CA ARG A 233 0.23 1.91 3.34
C ARG A 233 -0.20 0.63 2.66
N ILE A 234 -1.32 0.08 3.11
CA ILE A 234 -1.95 -1.10 2.53
C ILE A 234 -3.41 -0.77 2.21
N TRP A 235 -3.79 -1.06 0.98
CA TRP A 235 -5.14 -0.90 0.47
C TRP A 235 -5.72 -2.26 0.11
N ASP A 236 -7.01 -2.47 0.36
CA ASP A 236 -7.75 -3.68 -0.03
C ASP A 236 -8.32 -3.61 -1.47
N ARG A 237 -7.75 -2.70 -2.26
CA ARG A 237 -8.16 -2.40 -3.63
C ARG A 237 -6.96 -2.06 -4.50
N LEU A 238 -7.19 -2.11 -5.79
CA LEU A 238 -6.23 -1.63 -6.79
C LEU A 238 -6.17 -0.11 -6.82
N ARG A 239 -4.95 0.39 -6.92
CA ARG A 239 -4.63 1.79 -7.23
C ARG A 239 -3.78 1.83 -8.49
N ASN A 240 -4.19 2.66 -9.44
CA ASN A 240 -3.40 2.87 -10.66
C ASN A 240 -2.31 3.93 -10.43
N GLY A 241 -1.42 4.11 -11.42
CA GLY A 241 -0.33 5.09 -11.33
C GLY A 241 -0.77 6.54 -11.11
N ASN A 242 -1.98 6.95 -11.56
CA ASN A 242 -2.49 8.30 -11.30
C ASN A 242 -2.89 8.47 -9.84
N ASP A 243 -3.59 7.50 -9.27
CA ASP A 243 -3.97 7.51 -7.86
C ASP A 243 -2.72 7.54 -6.97
N ILE A 244 -1.74 6.68 -7.29
CA ILE A 244 -0.46 6.58 -6.57
C ILE A 244 0.30 7.92 -6.65
N ARG A 245 0.53 8.47 -7.85
CA ARG A 245 1.22 9.77 -8.01
C ARG A 245 0.48 10.91 -7.29
N GLY A 246 -0.85 10.88 -7.27
CA GLY A 246 -1.67 11.91 -6.65
C GLY A 246 -1.55 11.98 -5.12
N SER A 247 -1.07 10.91 -4.48
CA SER A 247 -1.02 10.81 -3.02
C SER A 247 0.32 10.37 -2.43
N MET A 248 1.30 9.94 -3.22
CA MET A 248 2.58 9.45 -2.68
C MET A 248 3.35 10.52 -1.88
N ASN A 249 3.21 11.80 -2.25
CA ASN A 249 3.86 12.93 -1.57
C ASN A 249 2.92 13.62 -0.57
N ARG A 250 2.00 12.90 0.09
CA ARG A 250 1.01 13.52 0.99
C ARG A 250 0.76 12.64 2.19
N THR A 251 0.69 13.22 3.37
CA THR A 251 0.13 12.54 4.53
C THR A 251 -1.37 12.28 4.29
N LEU A 252 -1.81 11.06 4.55
CA LEU A 252 -3.21 10.67 4.43
C LEU A 252 -3.95 10.89 5.76
N SER A 253 -5.27 10.98 5.67
CA SER A 253 -6.13 11.16 6.85
C SER A 253 -6.45 9.85 7.58
N GLY A 254 -6.19 8.70 6.95
CA GLY A 254 -6.47 7.37 7.50
C GLY A 254 -7.90 6.86 7.23
N ASN A 255 -8.76 7.68 6.63
CA ASN A 255 -10.15 7.34 6.33
C ASN A 255 -10.44 7.14 4.83
N GLU A 256 -9.40 7.12 4.01
CA GLU A 256 -9.51 6.98 2.57
C GLU A 256 -10.20 5.65 2.21
N PRO A 257 -11.15 5.64 1.25
CA PRO A 257 -11.86 4.42 0.87
C PRO A 257 -10.91 3.31 0.39
N GLY A 258 -10.92 2.20 1.13
CA GLY A 258 -10.11 1.01 0.87
C GLY A 258 -8.70 1.06 1.47
N LEU A 259 -8.36 2.08 2.27
CA LEU A 259 -7.14 2.08 3.09
C LEU A 259 -7.38 1.21 4.33
N VAL A 260 -6.60 0.14 4.48
CA VAL A 260 -6.77 -0.86 5.54
C VAL A 260 -5.54 -0.98 6.46
N GLY A 261 -4.54 -0.12 6.25
CA GLY A 261 -3.41 0.05 7.14
C GLY A 261 -2.55 1.22 6.68
N TYR A 262 -2.14 2.07 7.61
CA TYR A 262 -1.24 3.19 7.32
C TYR A 262 -0.33 3.47 8.51
N TRP A 263 0.97 3.29 8.29
CA TRP A 263 2.03 3.54 9.26
C TRP A 263 2.98 4.63 8.73
N PRO A 264 2.77 5.91 9.10
CA PRO A 264 3.63 7.03 8.73
C PRO A 264 4.93 7.09 9.55
N PHE A 265 5.04 6.26 10.60
CA PHE A 265 6.18 6.24 11.53
C PHE A 265 6.48 7.57 12.26
N ASP A 266 5.48 8.45 12.34
CA ASP A 266 5.56 9.80 12.94
C ASP A 266 5.28 9.88 14.45
N ASP A 267 5.05 8.75 15.12
CA ASP A 267 4.83 8.69 16.57
C ASP A 267 5.94 7.91 17.27
N THR A 268 6.96 8.64 17.72
CA THR A 268 8.07 8.08 18.49
C THR A 268 7.74 7.88 19.97
N SER A 269 6.53 8.22 20.42
CA SER A 269 6.13 8.20 21.83
C SER A 269 5.45 6.90 22.26
N ALA A 270 5.02 6.08 21.30
CA ALA A 270 4.30 4.82 21.51
C ALA A 270 5.20 3.64 21.94
N GLY A 271 6.45 3.90 22.33
CA GLY A 271 7.40 2.86 22.77
C GLY A 271 7.74 1.91 21.62
N THR A 272 7.35 0.64 21.76
CA THR A 272 7.57 -0.38 20.73
C THR A 272 6.33 -0.64 19.88
N THR A 273 5.20 0.01 20.17
CA THR A 273 4.02 -0.01 19.30
C THR A 273 4.25 0.93 18.13
N VAL A 274 3.81 0.54 16.94
CA VAL A 274 3.84 1.34 15.71
C VAL A 274 2.40 1.62 15.30
N PRO A 275 1.83 2.80 15.61
CA PRO A 275 0.41 3.05 15.41
C PRO A 275 -0.01 2.93 13.94
N ASP A 276 -1.10 2.21 13.69
CA ASP A 276 -1.86 2.28 12.44
C ASP A 276 -2.82 3.47 12.54
N ILE A 277 -2.58 4.51 11.73
CA ILE A 277 -3.44 5.71 11.73
C ILE A 277 -4.66 5.58 10.83
N SER A 278 -4.85 4.43 10.17
CA SER A 278 -6.10 4.10 9.50
C SER A 278 -7.20 3.75 10.50
N ASN A 279 -8.45 3.63 10.01
CA ASN A 279 -9.57 3.17 10.83
C ASN A 279 -9.59 1.66 11.10
N SER A 280 -8.55 0.92 10.71
CA SER A 280 -8.52 -0.54 10.81
C SER A 280 -7.90 -1.07 12.11
N GLY A 281 -7.11 -0.26 12.82
CA GLY A 281 -6.54 -0.63 14.12
C GLY A 281 -5.51 -1.76 14.04
N ASN A 282 -4.79 -1.86 12.92
CA ASN A 282 -3.76 -2.86 12.69
C ASN A 282 -2.40 -2.39 13.24
N ASP A 283 -2.36 -1.94 14.48
CA ASP A 283 -1.12 -1.46 15.11
C ASP A 283 0.02 -2.47 14.95
N GLY A 284 1.16 -1.97 14.52
CA GLY A 284 2.39 -2.72 14.39
C GLY A 284 3.18 -2.80 15.69
N GLN A 285 4.23 -3.59 15.65
CA GLN A 285 5.15 -3.80 16.75
C GLN A 285 6.59 -3.74 16.22
N LEU A 286 7.43 -2.89 16.83
CA LEU A 286 8.88 -2.88 16.61
C LEU A 286 9.45 -4.19 17.13
N GLY A 287 10.05 -4.97 16.23
CA GLY A 287 10.39 -6.36 16.50
C GLY A 287 9.15 -7.20 16.85
N GLY A 288 9.36 -8.43 17.30
CA GLY A 288 8.27 -9.37 17.60
C GLY A 288 8.53 -10.73 16.98
N GLY A 289 7.73 -11.75 17.32
CA GLY A 289 7.78 -13.06 16.66
C GLY A 289 9.11 -13.85 16.77
N GLY A 290 10.04 -13.47 17.66
CA GLY A 290 11.36 -14.10 17.76
C GLY A 290 12.41 -13.58 16.77
N LEU A 291 12.19 -12.38 16.22
CA LEU A 291 13.10 -11.70 15.28
C LEU A 291 14.29 -11.03 16.00
N PRO A 292 15.44 -10.84 15.31
CA PRO A 292 16.70 -10.45 15.97
C PRO A 292 16.77 -8.98 16.42
N GLY A 293 16.20 -8.04 15.66
CA GLY A 293 16.36 -6.59 15.86
C GLY A 293 15.06 -5.77 15.81
N GLN A 294 15.18 -4.50 16.20
CA GLN A 294 14.12 -3.49 16.14
C GLN A 294 14.65 -2.27 15.38
N PRO A 295 13.93 -1.80 14.33
CA PRO A 295 14.36 -0.61 13.62
C PRO A 295 14.23 0.62 14.52
N VAL A 296 14.98 1.66 14.20
CA VAL A 296 15.05 2.89 14.99
C VAL A 296 14.42 4.06 14.26
N TYR A 297 13.70 4.92 14.99
CA TYR A 297 13.17 6.16 14.43
C TYR A 297 14.29 7.15 14.11
N VAL A 298 14.25 7.70 12.89
CA VAL A 298 15.16 8.74 12.41
C VAL A 298 14.37 9.87 11.75
N ILE A 299 14.93 11.08 11.72
CA ILE A 299 14.31 12.18 10.98
C ILE A 299 14.19 11.79 9.51
N SER A 300 12.99 11.91 8.97
CA SER A 300 12.69 11.65 7.57
C SER A 300 12.85 12.92 6.73
N ASP A 301 13.58 12.76 5.63
CA ASP A 301 13.66 13.71 4.52
C ASP A 301 12.92 13.17 3.28
N ALA A 302 12.00 12.21 3.46
CA ALA A 302 11.11 11.74 2.39
C ALA A 302 10.26 12.92 1.86
N PRO A 303 9.93 12.97 0.56
CA PRO A 303 9.26 14.11 -0.06
C PRO A 303 7.75 14.13 0.23
N ILE A 304 7.36 14.07 1.50
CA ILE A 304 5.97 14.13 1.96
C ILE A 304 5.58 15.59 2.15
N GLY A 305 4.59 16.04 1.38
CA GLY A 305 3.93 17.32 1.58
C GLY A 305 3.04 17.26 2.82
N GLN A 306 3.23 18.22 3.72
CA GLN A 306 2.32 18.48 4.84
C GLN A 306 0.94 18.94 4.37
#